data_AF-A0A958KRX7-F1
#
_entry.id   AF-A0A958KRX7-F1
#
_cell.length_a   1.000
_cell.length_b   1.000
_cell.length_c   1.000
_cell.angle_alpha   90.00
_cell.angle_beta   90.00
_cell.angle_gamma   90.00
#
_symmetry.space_group_name_H-M   'P 1'
#
loop_
_entity.id
_entity.type
_entity.pdbx_description
1 polymer ?
#
loop_
_entity_poly.entity_id
_entity_poly.type
_entity_poly.pdbx_seq_one_letter_code
_entity_poly.pdbx_strand_id
1 'polypeptide(L)'
;AAKKKVAKKTKKTKKKVATKPNYKRQADNDTESPRDAVEENFGLMGGRLAPQNTADTTTNQNEDPSQGFGYWRNLVFSNPSQESSEMLLAAYLQQKIPSDWFYRITDEMLVSRNGILQESSINLLAMTPSNESFHRLSKIVSGRNSQPNLKLLARSSMNDVYKNISYIGILSNSVQNSDLDIAYNAARLIHISAENNLASNARGIANSNTNTFTEVLSILNRVLENATDERLIHFAQLARTYITQHLNSSNQFTADLQSDY
;
A
#
# COMPACT_ATOMS: atom_id res chain seq x y z
N ALA A 1 -50.78 -5.32 -57.41
CA ALA A 1 -49.98 -5.23 -56.18
C ALA A 1 -50.29 -3.91 -55.47
N ALA A 2 -50.92 -3.99 -54.29
CA ALA A 2 -51.51 -2.85 -53.60
C ALA A 2 -50.49 -2.07 -52.75
N LYS A 3 -50.54 -0.74 -52.86
CA LYS A 3 -49.90 0.23 -51.96
C LYS A 3 -50.82 0.50 -50.75
N LYS A 4 -50.28 0.54 -49.53
CA LYS A 4 -50.89 1.28 -48.40
C LYS A 4 -49.81 1.99 -47.59
N LYS A 5 -49.87 3.32 -47.59
CA LYS A 5 -49.31 4.22 -46.57
C LYS A 5 -50.35 4.36 -45.44
N VAL A 6 -49.92 4.71 -44.22
CA VAL A 6 -50.35 5.92 -43.44
C VAL A 6 -50.11 5.76 -41.92
N ALA A 7 -49.30 6.71 -41.40
CA ALA A 7 -49.32 7.48 -40.12
C ALA A 7 -49.09 6.89 -38.69
N LYS A 8 -47.96 7.36 -38.10
CA LYS A 8 -47.78 8.20 -36.88
C LYS A 8 -48.75 8.05 -35.67
N LYS A 9 -48.18 7.85 -34.47
CA LYS A 9 -48.38 8.70 -33.27
C LYS A 9 -47.38 8.43 -32.12
N THR A 10 -46.98 9.52 -31.48
CA THR A 10 -46.11 9.79 -30.30
C THR A 10 -46.69 9.41 -28.93
N LYS A 11 -45.87 9.08 -27.91
CA LYS A 11 -45.65 9.88 -26.65
C LYS A 11 -44.99 9.12 -25.46
N LYS A 12 -44.10 9.87 -24.78
CA LYS A 12 -43.88 10.08 -23.32
C LYS A 12 -42.93 9.22 -22.48
N THR A 13 -42.03 9.98 -21.84
CA THR A 13 -41.09 9.80 -20.72
C THR A 13 -41.71 9.32 -19.39
N LYS A 14 -40.90 8.65 -18.53
CA LYS A 14 -40.58 9.08 -17.14
C LYS A 14 -39.59 8.18 -16.37
N LYS A 15 -38.85 8.87 -15.49
CA LYS A 15 -37.80 8.54 -14.50
C LYS A 15 -38.15 7.52 -13.40
N LYS A 16 -37.08 6.87 -12.91
CA LYS A 16 -36.62 6.55 -11.51
C LYS A 16 -37.61 5.94 -10.51
N VAL A 17 -37.13 4.94 -9.74
CA VAL A 17 -36.87 5.04 -8.28
C VAL A 17 -36.06 3.81 -7.82
N ALA A 18 -35.11 4.06 -6.92
CA ALA A 18 -34.24 3.10 -6.26
C ALA A 18 -34.98 2.32 -5.17
N THR A 19 -34.60 1.07 -4.94
CA THR A 19 -35.03 0.31 -3.75
C THR A 19 -33.80 -0.35 -3.13
N LYS A 20 -33.44 0.13 -1.93
CA LYS A 20 -32.45 -0.49 -1.04
C LYS A 20 -33.08 -1.75 -0.41
N PRO A 21 -32.37 -2.87 -0.26
CA PRO A 21 -32.80 -3.93 0.63
C PRO A 21 -32.43 -3.60 2.08
N ASN A 22 -33.42 -3.80 2.95
CA ASN A 22 -33.44 -3.60 4.39
C ASN A 22 -33.17 -4.95 5.06
N TYR A 23 -32.10 -5.09 5.84
CA TYR A 23 -31.85 -6.29 6.65
C TYR A 23 -32.43 -6.10 8.06
N LYS A 24 -33.45 -6.90 8.39
CA LYS A 24 -33.93 -7.09 9.75
C LYS A 24 -33.12 -8.20 10.44
N ARG A 25 -32.67 -7.93 11.67
CA ARG A 25 -32.22 -8.92 12.65
C ARG A 25 -33.42 -9.62 13.29
N GLN A 26 -33.32 -10.93 13.52
CA GLN A 26 -33.99 -11.66 14.59
C GLN A 26 -33.15 -12.88 14.98
N ALA A 27 -33.16 -13.20 16.27
CA ALA A 27 -32.28 -14.14 16.97
C ALA A 27 -33.03 -15.42 17.42
N ASP A 28 -32.22 -16.45 17.77
CA ASP A 28 -32.47 -17.66 18.59
C ASP A 28 -33.41 -18.76 18.01
N ASN A 29 -33.19 -20.08 18.14
CA ASN A 29 -32.20 -20.91 18.85
C ASN A 29 -32.19 -22.37 18.31
N ASP A 30 -31.07 -23.07 18.56
CA ASP A 30 -30.81 -24.52 18.73
C ASP A 30 -31.06 -25.58 17.64
N THR A 31 -29.97 -26.19 17.13
CA THR A 31 -29.64 -27.63 17.27
C THR A 31 -28.18 -27.88 16.81
N GLU A 32 -27.41 -28.59 17.63
CA GLU A 32 -25.95 -28.85 17.61
C GLU A 32 -25.41 -29.69 16.42
N SER A 33 -24.27 -29.30 15.85
CA SER A 33 -23.04 -30.13 15.70
C SER A 33 -21.92 -29.44 14.89
N PRO A 34 -20.64 -29.81 15.10
CA PRO A 34 -19.52 -28.88 15.04
C PRO A 34 -18.88 -28.78 13.66
N ARG A 35 -18.66 -27.55 13.20
CA ARG A 35 -17.64 -27.23 12.19
C ARG A 35 -16.92 -25.98 12.66
N ASP A 36 -15.62 -26.12 12.86
CA ASP A 36 -14.71 -25.04 13.19
C ASP A 36 -14.93 -23.86 12.25
N ALA A 37 -15.37 -22.76 12.85
CA ALA A 37 -15.57 -21.49 12.18
C ALA A 37 -14.20 -20.96 11.76
N VAL A 38 -13.90 -21.03 10.46
CA VAL A 38 -12.95 -20.09 9.86
C VAL A 38 -13.69 -18.77 9.78
N GLU A 39 -13.50 -17.92 10.80
CA GLU A 39 -13.93 -16.54 10.77
C GLU A 39 -13.35 -15.85 9.51
N GLU A 40 -14.22 -15.63 8.53
CA GLU A 40 -14.02 -14.64 7.48
C GLU A 40 -13.96 -13.25 8.11
N ASN A 41 -12.75 -12.84 8.48
CA ASN A 41 -12.44 -11.46 8.80
C ASN A 41 -11.54 -10.87 7.71
N PHE A 42 -12.11 -10.66 6.53
CA PHE A 42 -11.54 -9.76 5.50
C PHE A 42 -11.96 -8.30 5.77
N GLY A 43 -11.90 -7.89 7.04
CA GLY A 43 -12.00 -6.50 7.43
C GLY A 43 -10.65 -5.81 7.20
N LEU A 44 -10.60 -4.88 6.24
CA LEU A 44 -9.66 -3.75 6.18
C LEU A 44 -8.28 -4.04 6.80
N MET A 45 -7.51 -4.96 6.20
CA MET A 45 -6.20 -5.33 6.76
C MET A 45 -5.23 -4.17 6.60
N GLY A 46 -4.83 -3.60 7.74
CA GLY A 46 -3.55 -2.92 7.86
C GLY A 46 -2.46 -3.84 7.30
N GLY A 47 -1.71 -3.34 6.32
CA GLY A 47 -0.70 -4.11 5.62
C GLY A 47 0.19 -4.88 6.60
N ARG A 48 0.30 -6.20 6.39
CA ARG A 48 1.24 -7.01 7.15
C ARG A 48 2.63 -6.73 6.60
N LEU A 49 3.55 -6.30 7.46
CA LEU A 49 4.94 -6.12 7.07
C LEU A 49 5.46 -7.41 6.42
N ALA A 50 6.20 -7.27 5.32
CA ALA A 50 6.84 -8.42 4.71
C ALA A 50 7.82 -9.07 5.73
N PRO A 51 7.98 -10.41 5.73
CA PRO A 51 8.98 -11.08 6.55
C PRO A 51 10.38 -10.45 6.35
N GLN A 52 11.10 -10.17 7.45
CA GLN A 52 12.44 -9.58 7.37
C GLN A 52 13.47 -10.63 6.91
N ASN A 53 14.25 -10.30 5.87
CA ASN A 53 15.41 -11.09 5.46
C ASN A 53 16.52 -10.96 6.51
N THR A 54 16.62 -11.92 7.42
CA THR A 54 17.86 -12.16 8.16
C THR A 54 18.80 -12.92 7.24
N ALA A 55 19.87 -12.25 6.79
CA ALA A 55 21.01 -12.94 6.21
C ALA A 55 21.61 -13.84 7.32
N ASP A 56 21.88 -15.09 6.98
CA ASP A 56 22.30 -16.18 7.87
C ASP A 56 21.24 -16.70 8.85
N THR A 57 20.37 -17.61 8.40
CA THR A 57 20.33 -18.99 8.91
C THR A 57 19.41 -19.86 8.06
N THR A 58 19.95 -21.01 7.66
CA THR A 58 19.23 -22.20 7.21
C THR A 58 17.92 -22.41 7.98
N THR A 59 16.79 -22.08 7.36
CA THR A 59 15.48 -22.55 7.79
C THR A 59 14.76 -23.16 6.57
N ASN A 60 15.28 -24.30 6.13
CA ASN A 60 14.48 -25.29 5.41
C ASN A 60 13.49 -25.87 6.41
N GLN A 61 12.29 -25.30 6.53
CA GLN A 61 11.19 -26.01 7.17
C GLN A 61 9.90 -25.83 6.36
N ASN A 62 9.50 -26.93 5.74
CA ASN A 62 8.27 -27.16 4.96
C ASN A 62 8.22 -26.65 3.51
N GLU A 63 9.31 -26.83 2.75
CA GLU A 63 9.10 -27.07 1.31
C GLU A 63 8.49 -28.48 1.18
N ASP A 64 7.20 -28.57 0.86
CA ASP A 64 6.70 -29.77 0.21
C ASP A 64 7.51 -29.93 -1.08
N PRO A 65 8.34 -30.98 -1.24
CA PRO A 65 9.25 -31.11 -2.37
C PRO A 65 8.54 -31.17 -3.73
N SER A 66 7.20 -31.28 -3.74
CA SER A 66 6.36 -31.18 -4.94
C SER A 66 6.07 -29.73 -5.40
N GLN A 67 6.31 -28.71 -4.58
CA GLN A 67 5.91 -27.32 -4.81
C GLN A 67 7.09 -26.33 -4.87
N GLY A 68 8.11 -26.63 -5.68
CA GLY A 68 9.24 -25.71 -5.91
C GLY A 68 8.89 -24.44 -6.71
N PHE A 69 9.88 -23.58 -6.97
CA PHE A 69 9.71 -22.31 -7.71
C PHE A 69 8.86 -22.44 -8.99
N GLY A 70 9.11 -23.49 -9.79
CA GLY A 70 8.39 -23.74 -11.04
C GLY A 70 6.89 -23.97 -10.86
N TYR A 71 6.48 -24.59 -9.75
CA TYR A 71 5.07 -24.78 -9.41
C TYR A 71 4.38 -23.44 -9.16
N TRP A 72 4.93 -22.62 -8.25
CA TRP A 72 4.38 -21.31 -7.90
C TRP A 72 4.34 -20.34 -9.07
N ARG A 73 5.39 -20.36 -9.89
CA ARG A 73 5.41 -19.62 -11.15
C ARG A 73 4.32 -20.11 -12.09
N ASN A 74 4.19 -21.41 -12.34
CA ASN A 74 3.17 -21.92 -13.25
C ASN A 74 1.75 -21.64 -12.75
N LEU A 75 1.50 -21.71 -11.43
CA LEU A 75 0.23 -21.37 -10.81
C LEU A 75 -0.28 -19.99 -11.25
N VAL A 76 0.61 -19.00 -11.25
CA VAL A 76 0.29 -17.61 -11.60
C VAL A 76 0.20 -17.40 -13.11
N PHE A 77 1.08 -18.02 -13.88
CA PHE A 77 1.22 -17.73 -15.31
C PHE A 77 0.35 -18.60 -16.23
N SER A 78 -0.03 -19.81 -15.82
CA SER A 78 -0.83 -20.70 -16.66
C SER A 78 -2.29 -20.26 -16.79
N ASN A 79 -2.86 -19.68 -15.74
CA ASN A 79 -4.20 -19.07 -15.78
C ASN A 79 -4.25 -17.80 -14.92
N PRO A 80 -3.76 -16.66 -15.44
CA PRO A 80 -3.65 -15.41 -14.69
C PRO A 80 -4.98 -14.96 -14.10
N SER A 81 -5.04 -14.88 -12.77
CA SER A 81 -6.24 -14.50 -12.04
C SER A 81 -5.88 -13.81 -10.72
N GLN A 82 -6.86 -13.15 -10.12
CA GLN A 82 -6.72 -12.62 -8.76
C GLN A 82 -6.46 -13.75 -7.76
N GLU A 83 -7.21 -14.85 -7.86
CA GLU A 83 -7.08 -16.02 -6.99
C GLU A 83 -5.66 -16.61 -7.01
N SER A 84 -5.06 -16.81 -8.19
CA SER A 84 -3.69 -17.34 -8.30
C SER A 84 -2.64 -16.40 -7.70
N SER A 85 -2.84 -15.09 -7.80
CA SER A 85 -1.98 -14.09 -7.17
C SER A 85 -2.16 -14.07 -5.64
N GLU A 86 -3.39 -14.19 -5.15
CA GLU A 86 -3.69 -14.29 -3.72
C GLU A 86 -3.11 -15.56 -3.10
N MET A 87 -3.10 -16.69 -3.83
CA MET A 87 -2.42 -17.91 -3.40
C MET A 87 -0.91 -17.70 -3.26
N LEU A 88 -0.27 -17.00 -4.20
CA LEU A 88 1.14 -16.63 -4.10
C LEU A 88 1.41 -15.75 -2.88
N LEU A 89 0.56 -14.74 -2.65
CA LEU A 89 0.66 -13.86 -1.48
C LEU A 89 0.55 -14.65 -0.17
N ALA A 90 -0.45 -15.52 -0.08
CA ALA A 90 -0.69 -16.35 1.10
C ALA A 90 0.52 -17.26 1.36
N ALA A 91 1.09 -17.88 0.32
CA ALA A 91 2.28 -18.70 0.44
C ALA A 91 3.48 -17.91 0.99
N TYR A 92 3.69 -16.68 0.51
CA TYR A 92 4.77 -15.82 1.00
C TYR A 92 4.55 -15.38 2.46
N LEU A 93 3.35 -14.90 2.80
CA LEU A 93 3.03 -14.46 4.16
C LEU A 93 3.05 -15.61 5.17
N GLN A 94 2.75 -16.84 4.74
CA GLN A 94 2.86 -18.05 5.54
C GLN A 94 4.27 -18.67 5.52
N GLN A 95 5.25 -18.01 4.90
CA GLN A 95 6.64 -18.48 4.77
C GLN A 95 6.77 -19.86 4.09
N LYS A 96 5.80 -20.24 3.24
CA LYS A 96 5.85 -21.45 2.42
C LYS A 96 6.76 -21.30 1.20
N ILE A 97 7.04 -20.06 0.80
CA ILE A 97 8.02 -19.73 -0.22
C ILE A 97 8.99 -18.66 0.31
N PRO A 98 10.26 -18.69 -0.09
CA PRO A 98 11.22 -17.66 0.28
C PRO A 98 10.92 -16.34 -0.43
N SER A 99 11.42 -15.24 0.13
CA SER A 99 11.26 -13.88 -0.41
C SER A 99 11.81 -13.73 -1.83
N ASP A 100 12.94 -14.37 -2.14
CA ASP A 100 13.54 -14.38 -3.48
C ASP A 100 12.57 -14.92 -4.53
N TRP A 101 11.86 -16.02 -4.23
CA TRP A 101 10.89 -16.59 -5.17
C TRP A 101 9.69 -15.66 -5.37
N PHE A 102 9.17 -15.11 -4.28
CA PHE A 102 8.04 -14.17 -4.33
C PHE A 102 8.38 -12.95 -5.19
N TYR A 103 9.50 -12.28 -4.92
CA TYR A 103 9.89 -11.09 -5.67
C TYR A 103 10.28 -11.41 -7.11
N ARG A 104 10.94 -12.54 -7.37
CA ARG A 104 11.26 -12.96 -8.74
C ARG A 104 10.01 -13.24 -9.57
N ILE A 105 9.02 -13.94 -9.02
CA ILE A 105 7.73 -14.17 -9.71
C ILE A 105 7.02 -12.83 -9.95
N THR A 106 7.00 -11.95 -8.95
CA THR A 106 6.39 -10.61 -9.06
C THR A 106 7.06 -9.75 -10.13
N ASP A 107 8.40 -9.81 -10.25
CA ASP A 107 9.16 -9.11 -11.27
C ASP A 107 8.84 -9.66 -12.68
N GLU A 108 8.70 -10.97 -12.83
CA GLU A 108 8.26 -11.58 -14.09
C GLU A 108 6.83 -11.17 -14.47
N MET A 109 5.92 -11.05 -13.49
CA MET A 109 4.54 -10.60 -13.72
C MET A 109 4.50 -9.15 -14.23
N LEU A 110 5.34 -8.29 -13.65
CA LEU A 110 5.42 -6.86 -13.96
C LEU A 110 5.91 -6.60 -15.40
N VAL A 111 6.86 -7.39 -15.89
CA VAL A 111 7.39 -7.26 -17.27
C VAL A 111 6.58 -8.06 -18.31
N SER A 112 5.55 -8.78 -17.87
CA SER A 112 4.69 -9.55 -18.77
C SER A 112 3.88 -8.64 -19.70
N ARG A 113 3.43 -9.17 -20.85
CA ARG A 113 2.49 -8.47 -21.74
C ARG A 113 1.04 -8.56 -21.28
N ASN A 114 0.78 -9.27 -20.18
CA ASN A 114 -0.56 -9.50 -19.68
C ASN A 114 -0.90 -8.46 -18.61
N GLY A 115 -1.84 -7.56 -18.92
CA GLY A 115 -2.26 -6.50 -18.01
C GLY A 115 -2.73 -7.00 -16.63
N ILE A 116 -3.37 -8.18 -16.57
CA ILE A 116 -3.84 -8.79 -15.31
C ILE A 116 -2.64 -9.12 -14.41
N LEU A 117 -1.58 -9.69 -14.98
CA LEU A 117 -0.37 -10.01 -14.22
C LEU A 117 0.35 -8.73 -13.77
N GLN A 118 0.42 -7.71 -14.62
CA GLN A 118 1.04 -6.44 -14.26
C GLN A 118 0.29 -5.75 -13.11
N GLU A 119 -1.03 -5.65 -13.19
CA GLU A 119 -1.85 -5.08 -12.12
C GLU A 119 -1.75 -5.91 -10.83
N SER A 120 -1.82 -7.24 -10.95
CA SER A 120 -1.66 -8.15 -9.80
C SER A 120 -0.30 -7.98 -9.13
N SER A 121 0.79 -7.82 -9.90
CA SER A 121 2.12 -7.59 -9.35
C SER A 121 2.20 -6.31 -8.51
N ILE A 122 1.57 -5.22 -8.96
CA ILE A 122 1.53 -3.96 -8.21
C ILE A 122 0.73 -4.14 -6.91
N ASN A 123 -0.40 -4.85 -6.97
CA ASN A 123 -1.20 -5.14 -5.79
C ASN A 123 -0.43 -6.00 -4.77
N LEU A 124 0.29 -7.03 -5.23
CA LEU A 124 1.13 -7.87 -4.38
C LEU A 124 2.22 -7.05 -3.65
N LEU A 125 2.90 -6.15 -4.36
CA LEU A 125 3.91 -5.26 -3.77
C LEU A 125 3.28 -4.31 -2.74
N ALA A 126 2.06 -3.82 -3.00
CA ALA A 126 1.33 -2.96 -2.07
C ALA A 126 0.88 -3.71 -0.81
N MET A 127 0.46 -4.96 -0.96
CA MET A 127 0.02 -5.83 0.14
C MET A 127 1.17 -6.40 0.98
N THR A 128 2.42 -6.21 0.54
CA THR A 128 3.63 -6.68 1.24
C THR A 128 4.59 -5.53 1.54
N PRO A 129 4.22 -4.55 2.40
CA PRO A 129 5.03 -3.37 2.62
C PRO A 129 6.43 -3.72 3.15
N SER A 130 7.45 -3.29 2.42
CA SER A 130 8.88 -3.53 2.71
C SER A 130 9.76 -2.56 1.91
N ASN A 131 11.06 -2.49 2.22
CA ASN A 131 12.00 -1.74 1.39
C ASN A 131 12.01 -2.26 -0.06
N GLU A 132 12.01 -3.57 -0.24
CA GLU A 132 12.08 -4.23 -1.55
C GLU A 132 10.83 -3.94 -2.40
N SER A 133 9.65 -3.99 -1.77
CA SER A 133 8.38 -3.64 -2.41
C SER A 133 8.31 -2.14 -2.73
N PHE A 134 8.74 -1.28 -1.80
CA PHE A 134 8.80 0.16 -2.00
C PHE A 134 9.74 0.56 -3.15
N HIS A 135 10.91 -0.08 -3.26
CA HIS A 135 11.88 0.17 -4.33
C HIS A 135 11.33 -0.23 -5.69
N ARG A 136 10.66 -1.38 -5.80
CA ARG A 136 9.99 -1.81 -7.04
C ARG A 136 8.90 -0.84 -7.47
N LEU A 137 8.01 -0.47 -6.55
CA LEU A 137 6.95 0.49 -6.85
C LEU A 137 7.53 1.85 -7.27
N SER A 138 8.57 2.33 -6.56
CA SER A 138 9.28 3.57 -6.92
C SER A 138 9.86 3.51 -8.34
N LYS A 139 10.50 2.39 -8.71
CA LYS A 139 11.03 2.18 -10.06
C LYS A 139 9.94 2.16 -11.12
N ILE A 140 8.76 1.59 -10.84
CA ILE A 140 7.62 1.63 -11.77
C ILE A 140 7.16 3.06 -11.99
N VAL A 141 6.99 3.83 -10.90
CA VAL A 141 6.51 5.22 -10.91
C VAL A 141 7.46 6.13 -11.69
N SER A 142 8.76 5.99 -11.49
CA SER A 142 9.78 6.84 -12.12
C SER A 142 10.28 6.31 -13.48
N GLY A 143 10.04 5.02 -13.77
CA GLY A 143 10.55 4.35 -14.97
C GLY A 143 10.06 5.01 -16.26
N ARG A 144 10.97 5.43 -17.13
CA ARG A 144 10.61 6.13 -18.38
C ARG A 144 9.70 5.30 -19.29
N ASN A 145 9.93 3.99 -19.33
CA ASN A 145 9.24 3.06 -20.24
C ASN A 145 7.99 2.40 -19.63
N SER A 146 7.67 2.65 -18.36
CA SER A 146 6.46 2.09 -17.75
C SER A 146 5.21 2.70 -18.38
N GLN A 147 4.19 1.88 -18.63
CA GLN A 147 2.92 2.35 -19.20
C GLN A 147 2.24 3.38 -18.26
N PRO A 148 1.59 4.42 -18.78
CA PRO A 148 1.00 5.48 -17.95
C PRO A 148 -0.01 5.00 -16.90
N ASN A 149 -0.84 4.01 -17.25
CA ASN A 149 -1.78 3.35 -16.34
C ASN A 149 -1.06 2.63 -15.19
N LEU A 150 0.01 1.89 -15.49
CA LEU A 150 0.81 1.20 -14.46
C LEU A 150 1.51 2.18 -13.53
N LYS A 151 2.03 3.30 -14.07
CA LYS A 151 2.60 4.38 -13.24
C LYS A 151 1.58 4.96 -12.27
N LEU A 152 0.36 5.21 -12.77
CA LEU A 152 -0.72 5.75 -11.95
C LEU A 152 -1.14 4.77 -10.87
N LEU A 153 -1.31 3.49 -11.22
CA LEU A 153 -1.67 2.43 -10.27
C LEU A 153 -0.59 2.29 -9.19
N ALA A 154 0.68 2.12 -9.57
CA ALA A 154 1.78 2.01 -8.63
C ALA A 154 1.88 3.24 -7.71
N ARG A 155 1.69 4.45 -8.25
CA ARG A 155 1.68 5.68 -7.45
C ARG A 155 0.52 5.71 -6.46
N SER A 156 -0.68 5.30 -6.87
CA SER A 156 -1.84 5.22 -5.98
C SER A 156 -1.56 4.23 -4.86
N SER A 157 -1.13 3.00 -5.20
CA SER A 157 -0.80 1.96 -4.23
C SER A 157 0.29 2.41 -3.25
N MET A 158 1.33 3.10 -3.72
CA MET A 158 2.36 3.68 -2.85
C MET A 158 1.78 4.71 -1.88
N ASN A 159 0.94 5.62 -2.37
CA ASN A 159 0.32 6.64 -1.54
C ASN A 159 -0.63 6.01 -0.51
N ASP A 160 -1.39 4.97 -0.88
CA ASP A 160 -2.37 4.35 0.01
C ASP A 160 -1.73 3.58 1.15
N VAL A 161 -0.60 2.91 0.88
CA VAL A 161 0.14 2.11 1.85
C VAL A 161 1.10 2.99 2.66
N TYR A 162 2.07 3.61 2.00
CA TYR A 162 3.24 4.17 2.66
C TYR A 162 3.03 5.57 3.24
N LYS A 163 1.87 6.22 3.01
CA LYS A 163 1.53 7.46 3.74
C LYS A 163 1.30 7.21 5.24
N ASN A 164 1.06 5.97 5.64
CA ASN A 164 0.83 5.62 7.04
C ASN A 164 2.14 5.73 7.85
N ILE A 165 2.07 6.38 9.01
CA ILE A 165 3.20 6.56 9.93
C ILE A 165 3.89 5.23 10.30
N SER A 166 3.14 4.12 10.33
CA SER A 166 3.69 2.79 10.65
C SER A 166 4.77 2.32 9.68
N TYR A 167 4.87 2.90 8.47
CA TYR A 167 5.88 2.54 7.47
C TYR A 167 7.01 3.58 7.34
N ILE A 168 7.06 4.55 8.24
CA ILE A 168 8.06 5.60 8.20
C ILE A 168 9.49 5.05 8.28
N GLY A 169 9.72 3.95 9.00
CA GLY A 169 11.04 3.29 9.04
C GLY A 169 11.49 2.77 7.68
N ILE A 170 10.57 2.25 6.86
CA ILE A 170 10.85 1.82 5.47
C ILE A 170 11.21 3.04 4.61
N LEU A 171 10.44 4.13 4.74
CA LEU A 171 10.67 5.36 4.00
C LEU A 171 12.02 5.98 4.38
N SER A 172 12.30 6.09 5.68
CA SER A 172 13.55 6.58 6.26
C SER A 172 14.78 5.90 5.68
N ASN A 173 14.78 4.56 5.62
CA ASN A 173 15.86 3.79 5.00
C ASN A 173 15.97 4.09 3.49
N SER A 174 14.82 4.28 2.83
CA SER A 174 14.76 4.50 1.39
C SER A 174 15.17 5.92 0.96
N VAL A 175 15.11 6.94 1.84
CA VAL A 175 15.64 8.28 1.51
C VAL A 175 17.17 8.27 1.35
N GLN A 176 17.85 7.33 1.99
CA GLN A 176 19.30 7.16 1.89
C GLN A 176 19.73 6.30 0.68
N ASN A 177 18.78 5.93 -0.20
CA ASN A 177 19.08 5.11 -1.37
C ASN A 177 19.90 5.89 -2.41
N SER A 178 20.86 5.22 -3.04
CA SER A 178 21.68 5.81 -4.11
C SER A 178 20.89 6.12 -5.39
N ASP A 179 19.77 5.42 -5.60
CA ASP A 179 18.82 5.74 -6.67
C ASP A 179 17.97 6.95 -6.25
N LEU A 180 18.23 8.09 -6.88
CA LEU A 180 17.59 9.36 -6.58
C LEU A 180 16.07 9.32 -6.76
N ASP A 181 15.55 8.49 -7.67
CA ASP A 181 14.10 8.38 -7.86
C ASP A 181 13.44 7.66 -6.69
N ILE A 182 14.12 6.68 -6.08
CA ILE A 182 13.67 6.00 -4.86
C ILE A 182 13.74 6.97 -3.69
N ALA A 183 14.87 7.65 -3.51
CA ALA A 183 15.07 8.62 -2.43
C ALA A 183 14.05 9.77 -2.50
N TYR A 184 13.81 10.29 -3.70
CA TYR A 184 12.80 11.32 -3.97
C TYR A 184 11.40 10.86 -3.57
N ASN A 185 10.96 9.67 -4.02
CA ASN A 185 9.63 9.17 -3.69
C ASN A 185 9.48 8.92 -2.18
N ALA A 186 10.54 8.49 -1.51
CA ALA A 186 10.54 8.30 -0.06
C ALA A 186 10.38 9.63 0.68
N ALA A 187 11.18 10.65 0.34
CA ALA A 187 11.07 11.98 0.95
C ALA A 187 9.68 12.61 0.76
N ARG A 188 9.10 12.46 -0.44
CA ARG A 188 7.73 12.90 -0.74
C ARG A 188 6.70 12.21 0.16
N LEU A 189 6.80 10.90 0.37
CA LEU A 189 5.85 10.16 1.19
C LEU A 189 6.03 10.41 2.68
N ILE A 190 7.25 10.68 3.15
CA ILE A 190 7.51 11.16 4.52
C ILE A 190 6.78 12.48 4.75
N HIS A 191 6.88 13.43 3.81
CA HIS A 191 6.16 14.69 3.90
C HIS A 191 4.64 14.48 4.02
N ILE A 192 4.06 13.69 3.12
CA ILE A 192 2.62 13.38 3.12
C ILE A 192 2.21 12.64 4.42
N SER A 193 3.06 11.74 4.92
CA SER A 193 2.80 11.05 6.18
C SER A 193 2.80 12.03 7.36
N ALA A 194 3.75 12.97 7.40
CA ALA A 194 3.79 14.01 8.39
C ALA A 194 2.53 14.89 8.35
N GLU A 195 2.11 15.33 7.17
CA GLU A 195 0.88 16.12 6.99
C GLU A 195 -0.36 15.40 7.53
N ASN A 196 -0.54 14.12 7.18
CA ASN A 196 -1.72 13.35 7.58
C ASN A 196 -1.77 13.04 9.08
N ASN A 197 -0.62 12.85 9.73
CA ASN A 197 -0.55 12.36 11.11
C ASN A 197 -0.30 13.48 12.13
N LEU A 198 0.36 14.58 11.75
CA LEU A 198 0.57 15.73 12.64
C LEU A 198 -0.60 16.71 12.65
N ALA A 199 -1.30 16.89 11.52
CA ALA A 199 -2.51 17.71 11.46
C ALA A 199 -3.63 17.17 12.36
N SER A 200 -3.67 15.85 12.58
CA SER A 200 -4.62 15.18 13.47
C SER A 200 -4.35 15.47 14.95
N ASN A 201 -3.08 15.65 15.34
CA ASN A 201 -2.68 15.97 16.71
C ASN A 201 -3.04 17.40 17.12
N ALA A 202 -3.06 18.36 16.19
CA ALA A 202 -3.53 19.73 16.47
C ALA A 202 -5.02 19.81 16.85
N ARG A 203 -5.79 18.73 16.63
CA ARG A 203 -7.22 18.64 17.01
C ARG A 203 -7.45 17.91 18.34
N GLY A 204 -6.39 17.62 19.10
CA GLY A 204 -6.49 17.02 20.44
C GLY A 204 -6.84 15.53 20.46
N ILE A 205 -6.68 14.82 19.33
CA ILE A 205 -7.00 13.38 19.21
C ILE A 205 -5.71 12.61 18.88
N ALA A 206 -4.81 12.44 19.85
CA ALA A 206 -3.92 11.27 20.03
C ALA A 206 -2.64 11.60 20.81
N ASN A 207 -2.29 10.68 21.71
CA ASN A 207 -1.01 10.57 22.42
C ASN A 207 0.09 9.98 21.51
N SER A 208 1.33 10.46 21.74
CA SER A 208 2.61 9.80 21.45
C SER A 208 2.91 9.38 19.99
N ASN A 209 3.48 10.30 19.20
CA ASN A 209 4.29 9.97 18.00
C ASN A 209 5.50 10.91 17.80
N THR A 210 5.83 11.74 18.79
CA THR A 210 6.93 12.72 18.74
C THR A 210 8.30 12.06 18.52
N ASN A 211 8.54 10.89 19.11
CA ASN A 211 9.82 10.15 18.95
C ASN A 211 10.05 9.74 17.49
N THR A 212 9.02 9.19 16.84
CA THR A 212 9.05 8.78 15.43
C THR A 212 9.42 9.94 14.51
N PHE A 213 8.84 11.11 14.74
CA PHE A 213 9.15 12.30 13.94
C PHE A 213 10.51 12.93 14.26
N THR A 214 11.02 12.73 15.48
CA THR A 214 12.38 13.16 15.85
C THR A 214 13.44 12.37 15.08
N GLU A 215 13.24 11.04 14.96
CA GLU A 215 14.11 10.19 14.14
C GLU A 215 14.06 10.60 12.66
N VAL A 216 12.85 10.84 12.13
CA VAL A 216 12.67 11.35 10.75
C VAL A 216 13.38 12.69 10.55
N LEU A 217 13.30 13.62 11.49
CA LEU A 217 14.01 14.90 11.40
C LEU A 217 15.53 14.71 11.33
N SER A 218 16.08 13.78 12.12
CA SER A 218 17.52 13.48 12.07
C SER A 218 17.94 12.97 10.69
N ILE A 219 17.12 12.13 10.07
CA ILE A 219 17.37 11.56 8.74
C ILE A 219 17.24 12.65 7.67
N LEU A 220 16.21 13.49 7.75
CA LEU A 220 16.02 14.60 6.80
C LEU A 220 17.16 15.61 6.90
N ASN A 221 17.65 15.94 8.10
CA ASN A 221 18.82 16.81 8.27
C ASN A 221 20.06 16.20 7.60
N ARG A 222 20.33 14.90 7.83
CA ARG A 222 21.44 14.20 7.17
C ARG A 222 21.29 14.21 5.64
N VAL A 223 20.08 14.06 5.12
CA VAL A 223 19.82 14.13 3.68
C VAL A 223 20.11 15.53 3.16
N LEU A 224 19.69 16.58 3.87
CA LEU A 224 19.97 17.96 3.48
C LEU A 224 21.45 18.32 3.53
N GLU A 225 22.22 17.71 4.44
CA GLU A 225 23.67 17.89 4.53
C GLU A 225 24.44 17.22 3.38
N ASN A 226 23.93 16.09 2.88
CA ASN A 226 24.67 15.24 1.93
C ASN A 226 24.11 15.23 0.50
N ALA A 227 22.86 15.66 0.30
CA ALA A 227 22.22 15.60 -1.01
C ALA A 227 22.75 16.70 -1.95
N THR A 228 22.96 16.33 -3.22
CA THR A 228 23.29 17.26 -4.30
C THR A 228 22.14 17.45 -5.28
N ASP A 229 21.12 16.59 -5.27
CA ASP A 229 19.93 16.71 -6.14
C ASP A 229 18.94 17.71 -5.54
N GLU A 230 18.64 18.78 -6.29
CA GLU A 230 17.77 19.87 -5.86
C GLU A 230 16.34 19.43 -5.51
N ARG A 231 15.81 18.40 -6.19
CA ARG A 231 14.45 17.91 -5.93
C ARG A 231 14.40 17.19 -4.59
N LEU A 232 15.41 16.34 -4.31
CA LEU A 232 15.54 15.68 -3.02
C LEU A 232 15.70 16.71 -1.89
N ILE A 233 16.55 17.71 -2.08
CA ILE A 233 16.73 18.82 -1.14
C ILE A 233 15.40 19.53 -0.88
N HIS A 234 14.68 19.93 -1.93
CA HIS A 234 13.42 20.65 -1.81
C HIS A 234 12.38 19.86 -0.98
N PHE A 235 12.18 18.57 -1.27
CA PHE A 235 11.21 17.77 -0.51
C PHE A 235 11.68 17.47 0.92
N ALA A 236 12.97 17.27 1.13
CA ALA A 236 13.50 17.11 2.48
C ALA A 236 13.34 18.41 3.30
N GLN A 237 13.51 19.58 2.69
CA GLN A 237 13.26 20.88 3.31
C GLN A 237 11.78 21.08 3.66
N LEU A 238 10.86 20.74 2.74
CA LEU A 238 9.42 20.82 2.99
C LEU A 238 9.01 19.91 4.16
N ALA A 239 9.43 18.64 4.12
CA ALA A 239 9.15 17.68 5.18
C ALA A 239 9.70 18.17 6.54
N ARG A 240 10.96 18.60 6.58
CA ARG A 240 11.62 19.12 7.78
C ARG A 240 10.90 20.34 8.34
N THR A 241 10.59 21.31 7.49
CA THR A 241 9.94 22.57 7.89
C THR A 241 8.58 22.28 8.51
N TYR A 242 7.79 21.44 7.84
CA TYR A 242 6.46 21.06 8.32
C TYR A 242 6.53 20.36 9.69
N ILE A 243 7.40 19.36 9.84
CA ILE A 243 7.56 18.62 11.10
C ILE A 243 8.04 19.56 12.21
N THR A 244 9.02 20.42 11.94
CA THR A 244 9.59 21.35 12.93
C THR A 244 8.54 22.37 13.42
N GLN A 245 7.78 22.96 12.51
CA GLN A 245 6.70 23.89 12.86
C GLN A 245 5.68 23.21 13.78
N HIS A 246 5.29 21.97 13.46
CA HIS A 246 4.32 21.25 14.27
C HIS A 246 4.83 20.91 15.67
N LEU A 247 6.07 20.43 15.80
CA LEU A 247 6.65 20.09 17.11
C LEU A 247 6.78 21.33 18.01
N ASN A 248 7.16 22.48 17.45
CA ASN A 248 7.26 23.73 18.20
C ASN A 248 5.90 24.22 18.69
N SER A 249 4.86 24.17 17.84
CA SER A 249 3.49 24.54 18.22
C SER A 249 2.93 23.62 19.30
N SER A 250 3.25 22.32 19.27
CA SER A 250 2.83 21.38 20.31
C SER A 250 3.49 21.66 21.66
N ASN A 251 4.79 22.01 21.68
CA ASN A 251 5.51 22.35 22.92
C ASN A 251 5.01 23.67 23.55
N GLN A 252 4.61 24.63 22.72
CA GLN A 252 4.06 25.91 23.17
C GLN A 252 2.69 25.73 23.85
N PHE A 253 1.81 24.90 23.28
CA PHE A 253 0.52 24.55 23.90
C PHE A 253 0.66 23.85 25.26
N THR A 254 1.64 22.96 25.43
CA THR A 254 1.89 22.31 26.72
C THR A 254 2.49 23.26 27.77
N ALA A 255 3.29 24.23 27.35
CA ALA A 255 3.86 25.23 28.26
C ALA A 255 2.77 26.20 28.77
N ASP A 256 1.87 26.64 27.88
CA ASP A 256 0.75 27.52 28.25
C ASP A 256 -0.22 26.82 29.21
N LEU A 257 -0.50 25.52 29.00
CA LEU A 257 -1.31 24.73 29.95
C LEU A 257 -0.64 24.52 31.31
N GLN A 258 0.69 24.57 31.39
CA GLN A 258 1.43 24.44 32.66
C GLN A 258 1.61 25.78 33.39
N SER A 259 1.50 26.92 32.70
CA SER A 259 1.55 28.25 33.34
C SER A 259 0.21 28.68 33.96
N ASP A 260 -0.88 28.01 33.60
CA ASP A 260 -2.24 28.30 34.09
C ASP A 260 -2.64 27.46 35.33
N TYR A 261 -1.72 26.66 35.89
CA TYR A 261 -1.86 25.93 37.16
C TYR A 261 -0.80 26.36 38.17
#